data_AF-A0A937PV91-F1
#
_entry.id   AF-A0A937PV91-F1
#
_cell.length_a   1.000
_cell.length_b   1.000
_cell.length_c   1.000
_cell.angle_alpha   90.00
_cell.angle_beta   90.00
_cell.angle_gamma   90.00
#
_symmetry.space_group_name_H-M   'P 1'
#
loop_
_entity.id
_entity.type
_entity.pdbx_description
1 polymer ?
#
loop_
_entity_poly.entity_id
_entity_poly.type
_entity_poly.pdbx_seq_one_letter_code
_entity_poly.pdbx_strand_id
1 'polypeptide(L)'
;MKLTDQIKECKAKIVDLEFNLAVERAVLERLVAIGNGEKNATPDKARPIIAHSIVPHIRAALLAKGKAMKVTQLLRAMQQKGVQIEGKTSPKRLISSALTRRKDLFKRVDRGLYDLKSRRPGLLDDLIDASE
;
A
#
# COMPACT_ATOMS: atom_id res chain seq x y z
N MET A 1 10.43 -4.12 31.93
CA MET A 1 10.39 -3.55 30.57
C MET A 1 11.56 -2.59 30.42
N LYS A 2 12.38 -2.72 29.36
CA LYS A 2 13.54 -1.84 29.15
C LYS A 2 13.07 -0.57 28.42
N LEU A 3 13.48 0.61 28.91
CA LEU A 3 13.15 1.92 28.32
C LEU A 3 13.35 1.99 26.80
N THR A 4 14.31 1.23 26.28
CA THR A 4 14.63 1.15 24.86
C THR A 4 13.48 0.62 24.00
N ASP A 5 12.68 -0.32 24.52
CA ASP A 5 11.54 -0.88 23.81
C ASP A 5 10.36 0.10 23.80
N GLN A 6 10.17 0.84 24.90
CA GLN A 6 9.18 1.93 24.99
C GLN A 6 9.51 3.07 24.02
N ILE A 7 10.78 3.42 23.84
CA ILE A 7 11.21 4.44 22.87
C ILE A 7 10.91 3.99 21.43
N LYS A 8 11.16 2.71 21.10
CA LYS A 8 10.83 2.17 19.76
C LYS A 8 9.32 2.18 19.50
N GLU A 9 8.53 1.79 20.50
CA GLU A 9 7.08 1.79 20.39
C GLU A 9 6.52 3.22 20.25
N CYS A 10 7.04 4.18 21.02
CA CYS A 10 6.71 5.60 20.85
C CYS A 10 7.08 6.13 19.46
N LYS A 11 8.25 5.78 18.92
CA LYS A 11 8.65 6.19 17.56
C LYS A 11 7.72 5.61 16.49
N ALA A 12 7.31 4.35 16.62
CA ALA A 12 6.35 3.74 15.70
C ALA A 12 4.99 4.46 15.76
N LYS A 13 4.51 4.79 16.97
CA LYS A 13 3.28 5.56 17.17
C LYS A 13 3.38 6.97 16.59
N ILE A 14 4.53 7.63 16.71
CA ILE A 14 4.78 8.95 16.10
C ILE A 14 4.66 8.87 14.58
N VAL A 15 5.27 7.88 13.94
CA VAL A 15 5.19 7.69 12.48
C VAL A 15 3.76 7.42 12.03
N ASP A 16 3.01 6.59 12.77
CA ASP A 16 1.60 6.32 12.46
C ASP A 16 0.73 7.57 12.66
N LEU A 17 0.99 8.37 13.68
CA LEU A 17 0.29 9.64 13.93
C LEU A 17 0.61 10.69 12.86
N GLU A 18 1.87 10.82 12.43
CA GLU A 18 2.26 11.70 11.33
C GLU A 18 1.57 11.32 10.02
N PHE A 19 1.44 10.01 9.76
CA PHE A 19 0.70 9.52 8.60
C PHE A 19 -0.79 9.88 8.69
N ASN A 20 -1.43 9.63 9.84
CA ASN A 20 -2.85 9.96 10.03
C ASN A 20 -3.09 11.47 9.90
N LEU A 21 -2.21 12.30 10.46
CA LEU A 21 -2.28 13.76 10.36
C LEU A 21 -2.16 14.24 8.91
N ALA A 22 -1.26 13.64 8.13
CA ALA A 22 -1.11 13.96 6.71
C ALA A 22 -2.36 13.59 5.89
N VAL A 23 -3.01 12.47 6.23
CA VAL A 23 -4.28 12.05 5.61
C VAL A 23 -5.40 13.04 5.92
N GLU A 24 -5.56 13.42 7.19
CA GLU A 24 -6.60 14.37 7.59
C GLU A 24 -6.42 15.75 6.97
N ARG A 25 -5.17 16.24 6.88
CA ARG A 25 -4.86 17.51 6.19
C ARG A 25 -5.27 17.49 4.71
N ALA A 26 -4.97 16.41 3.99
CA ALA A 26 -5.34 16.28 2.59
C ALA A 26 -6.86 16.22 2.37
N VAL A 27 -7.59 15.60 3.30
CA VAL A 27 -9.06 15.58 3.27
C VAL A 27 -9.63 16.97 3.52
N LEU A 28 -9.11 17.69 4.51
CA LEU A 28 -9.54 19.05 4.84
C LEU A 28 -9.29 20.02 3.69
N GLU A 29 -8.11 20.00 3.06
CA GLU A 29 -7.80 20.84 1.89
C GLU A 29 -8.81 20.63 0.75
N ARG A 30 -9.21 19.38 0.52
CA ARG A 30 -10.20 19.02 -0.51
C ARG A 30 -11.59 19.54 -0.18
N LEU A 31 -12.01 19.46 1.09
CA LEU A 31 -13.29 20.00 1.53
C LEU A 31 -13.33 21.52 1.46
N VAL A 32 -12.22 22.19 1.78
CA VAL A 32 -12.06 23.65 1.65
C VAL A 32 -12.17 24.08 0.19
N ALA A 33 -11.53 23.35 -0.74
CA ALA A 33 -11.65 23.63 -2.18
C ALA A 33 -13.09 23.53 -2.70
N ILE A 34 -13.87 22.58 -2.16
CA ILE A 34 -15.29 22.42 -2.51
C ILE A 34 -16.14 23.55 -1.88
N GLY A 35 -15.85 23.93 -0.63
CA GLY A 35 -16.57 24.97 0.10
C GLY A 35 -16.36 26.39 -0.43
N ASN A 36 -15.18 26.68 -1.00
CA ASN A 36 -14.83 28.01 -1.51
C ASN A 36 -15.39 28.34 -2.90
N GLY A 37 -16.21 27.45 -3.49
CA GLY A 37 -17.05 27.82 -4.64
C GLY A 37 -16.30 28.11 -5.94
N GLU A 38 -15.15 27.49 -6.21
CA GLU A 38 -14.52 27.49 -7.53
C GLU A 38 -15.40 26.73 -8.56
N LYS A 39 -16.42 27.43 -9.06
CA LYS A 39 -17.42 26.91 -10.02
C LYS A 39 -16.99 26.97 -11.49
N ASN A 40 -15.76 27.38 -11.80
CA ASN A 40 -15.28 27.57 -13.18
C ASN A 40 -13.83 27.10 -13.39
N ALA A 41 -13.46 25.94 -12.86
CA ALA A 41 -12.47 25.13 -13.56
C ALA A 41 -13.24 24.38 -14.64
N THR A 42 -13.07 24.75 -15.90
CA THR A 42 -13.29 23.85 -17.04
C THR A 42 -12.81 22.44 -16.67
N PRO A 43 -13.43 21.34 -17.15
CA PRO A 43 -12.95 19.99 -16.90
C PRO A 43 -11.67 19.77 -17.70
N ASP A 44 -10.63 20.55 -17.39
CA ASP A 44 -9.30 20.46 -17.94
C ASP A 44 -8.69 19.22 -17.33
N LYS A 45 -8.98 18.09 -17.99
CA LYS A 45 -8.48 16.76 -17.68
C LYS A 45 -8.51 16.54 -16.17
N ALA A 46 -9.71 16.33 -15.61
CA ALA A 46 -9.85 15.73 -14.29
C ALA A 46 -8.80 14.62 -14.21
N ARG A 47 -7.68 14.90 -13.52
CA ARG A 47 -6.52 14.02 -13.56
C ARG A 47 -7.09 12.71 -13.07
N PRO A 48 -6.96 11.62 -13.85
CA PRO A 48 -7.58 10.37 -13.47
C PRO A 48 -7.10 10.09 -12.05
N ILE A 49 -8.06 9.80 -11.19
CA ILE A 49 -7.86 9.43 -9.79
C ILE A 49 -6.95 8.21 -9.78
N ILE A 50 -5.64 8.42 -9.85
CA ILE A 50 -4.60 7.39 -9.84
C ILE A 50 -3.55 7.90 -8.87
N ALA A 51 -3.86 7.90 -7.56
CA ALA A 51 -2.84 7.88 -6.49
C ALA A 51 -3.48 7.99 -5.09
N HIS A 52 -4.43 7.13 -4.73
CA HIS A 52 -4.22 6.47 -3.45
C HIS A 52 -3.36 5.27 -3.82
N SER A 53 -2.08 5.32 -3.43
CA SER A 53 -1.14 4.26 -3.76
C SER A 53 -1.80 2.93 -3.44
N ILE A 54 -1.85 1.98 -4.37
CA ILE A 54 -2.47 0.67 -4.12
C ILE A 54 -1.68 -0.14 -3.06
N VAL A 55 -0.45 0.31 -2.77
CA VAL A 55 0.54 -0.31 -1.90
C VAL A 55 0.07 -0.48 -0.44
N PRO A 56 -0.48 0.52 0.26
CA PRO A 56 -0.96 0.34 1.63
C PRO A 56 -2.13 -0.63 1.72
N HIS A 57 -3.00 -0.67 0.69
CA HIS A 57 -4.10 -1.64 0.64
C HIS A 57 -3.61 -3.07 0.42
N ILE A 58 -2.61 -3.27 -0.45
CA ILE A 58 -1.94 -4.56 -0.63
C ILE A 58 -1.26 -4.99 0.69
N ARG A 59 -0.55 -4.07 1.35
CA ARG A 59 0.10 -4.31 2.65
C ARG A 59 -0.93 -4.71 3.71
N ALA A 60 -2.03 -3.97 3.82
CA ALA A 60 -3.10 -4.25 4.77
C ALA A 60 -3.81 -5.59 4.50
N ALA A 61 -3.96 -5.98 3.24
CA ALA A 61 -4.51 -7.29 2.86
C ALA A 61 -3.58 -8.43 3.28
N LEU A 62 -2.27 -8.28 3.01
CA LEU A 62 -1.26 -9.26 3.41
C LEU A 62 -1.12 -9.36 4.93
N LEU A 63 -1.11 -8.25 5.65
CA LEU A 63 -1.07 -8.22 7.12
C LEU A 63 -2.29 -8.93 7.71
N ALA A 64 -3.50 -8.55 7.28
CA ALA A 64 -4.75 -9.09 7.82
C ALA A 64 -4.91 -10.61 7.59
N LYS A 65 -4.35 -11.16 6.49
CA LYS A 65 -4.41 -12.59 6.22
C LYS A 65 -3.27 -13.40 6.83
N GLY A 66 -2.20 -12.76 7.31
CA GLY A 66 -1.08 -13.46 7.94
C GLY A 66 -0.23 -14.35 7.00
N LYS A 67 -0.52 -14.40 5.70
CA LYS A 67 0.12 -15.33 4.75
C LYS A 67 0.37 -14.71 3.38
N ALA A 68 1.21 -15.37 2.60
CA ALA A 68 1.44 -15.02 1.20
C ALA A 68 0.17 -15.22 0.36
N MET A 69 -0.04 -14.34 -0.62
CA MET A 69 -1.27 -14.29 -1.41
C MET A 69 -0.99 -14.09 -2.91
N LYS A 70 -1.87 -14.64 -3.75
CA LYS A 70 -1.88 -14.38 -5.19
C LYS A 70 -2.53 -13.04 -5.48
N VAL A 71 -2.19 -12.43 -6.62
CA VAL A 71 -2.78 -11.16 -7.09
C VAL A 71 -4.31 -11.18 -7.10
N THR A 72 -4.92 -12.29 -7.50
CA THR A 72 -6.39 -12.46 -7.50
C THR A 72 -6.98 -12.46 -6.10
N GLN A 73 -6.28 -13.04 -5.13
CA GLN A 73 -6.72 -13.07 -3.73
C GLN A 73 -6.56 -11.69 -3.09
N LEU A 74 -5.50 -10.97 -3.42
CA LEU A 74 -5.28 -9.58 -2.99
C LEU A 74 -6.40 -8.68 -3.50
N LEU A 75 -6.73 -8.79 -4.80
CA LEU A 75 -7.85 -8.05 -5.39
C LEU A 75 -9.17 -8.31 -4.66
N ARG A 76 -9.50 -9.59 -4.42
CA ARG A 76 -10.73 -9.95 -3.68
C ARG A 76 -10.73 -9.40 -2.25
N ALA A 77 -9.61 -9.51 -1.54
CA ALA A 77 -9.47 -8.99 -0.18
C ALA A 77 -9.60 -7.46 -0.12
N MET A 78 -9.15 -6.76 -1.15
CA MET A 78 -9.31 -5.31 -1.28
C MET A 78 -10.76 -4.92 -1.58
N GLN A 79 -11.42 -5.63 -2.50
CA GLN A 79 -12.84 -5.42 -2.82
C GLN A 79 -13.75 -5.68 -1.61
N GLN A 80 -13.47 -6.72 -0.82
CA GLN A 80 -14.21 -7.01 0.42
C GLN A 80 -14.08 -5.89 1.47
N LYS A 81 -13.03 -5.08 1.41
CA LYS A 81 -12.82 -3.91 2.27
C LYS A 81 -13.37 -2.60 1.66
N GLY A 82 -14.17 -2.71 0.60
CA GLY A 82 -14.75 -1.55 -0.08
C GLY A 82 -13.79 -0.79 -0.99
N VAL A 83 -12.59 -1.32 -1.26
CA VAL A 83 -11.64 -0.67 -2.17
C VAL A 83 -12.08 -0.90 -3.61
N GLN A 84 -12.55 0.17 -4.25
CA GLN A 84 -12.85 0.18 -5.68
C GLN A 84 -11.65 0.73 -6.45
N ILE A 85 -11.18 -0.04 -7.44
CA ILE A 85 -10.07 0.37 -8.32
C ILE A 85 -10.70 0.82 -9.63
N GLU A 86 -10.88 2.13 -9.79
CA GLU A 86 -11.43 2.73 -11.00
C GLU A 86 -10.31 3.12 -11.97
N GLY A 87 -10.56 2.98 -13.27
CA GLY A 87 -9.66 3.43 -14.33
C GLY A 87 -9.54 2.48 -15.51
N LYS A 88 -8.83 2.93 -16.55
CA LYS A 88 -8.63 2.17 -17.80
C LYS A 88 -7.70 0.96 -17.63
N THR A 89 -6.92 0.91 -16.56
CA THR A 89 -5.97 -0.18 -16.32
C THR A 89 -6.62 -1.29 -15.50
N SER A 90 -6.49 -2.54 -15.95
CA SER A 90 -6.97 -3.70 -15.21
C SER A 90 -6.48 -3.67 -13.75
N PRO A 91 -7.36 -3.83 -12.75
CA PRO A 91 -6.99 -3.86 -11.33
C PRO A 91 -5.90 -4.88 -11.01
N LYS A 92 -5.91 -6.03 -11.69
CA LYS A 92 -4.87 -7.06 -11.56
C LYS A 92 -3.50 -6.55 -12.03
N ARG A 93 -3.45 -5.80 -13.13
CA ARG A 93 -2.20 -5.19 -13.64
C ARG A 93 -1.65 -4.13 -12.68
N LEU A 94 -2.53 -3.32 -12.09
CA LEU A 94 -2.14 -2.32 -11.08
C LEU A 94 -1.51 -2.98 -9.85
N ILE A 95 -2.14 -4.03 -9.32
CA ILE A 95 -1.62 -4.79 -8.19
C ILE A 95 -0.28 -5.45 -8.53
N SER A 96 -0.19 -6.13 -9.68
CA SER A 96 1.06 -6.74 -10.14
C SER A 96 2.20 -5.72 -10.31
N SER A 97 1.89 -4.56 -10.87
CA SER A 97 2.86 -3.46 -11.03
C SER A 97 3.35 -2.96 -9.67
N ALA A 98 2.46 -2.76 -8.71
CA ALA A 98 2.83 -2.32 -7.36
C ALA A 98 3.70 -3.36 -6.63
N LEU A 99 3.35 -4.64 -6.73
CA LEU A 99 4.11 -5.75 -6.13
C LEU A 99 5.53 -5.88 -6.71
N THR A 100 5.70 -5.59 -8.00
CA THR A 100 7.01 -5.71 -8.69
C THR A 100 7.88 -4.47 -8.53
N ARG A 101 7.27 -3.27 -8.43
CA ARG A 101 8.00 -2.00 -8.23
C ARG A 101 8.45 -1.80 -6.79
N ARG A 102 7.70 -2.31 -5.80
CA ARG A 102 8.00 -2.15 -4.37
C ARG A 102 8.65 -3.38 -3.75
N LYS A 103 9.82 -3.77 -4.27
CA LYS A 103 10.64 -4.89 -3.76
C LYS A 103 11.22 -4.63 -2.35
N ASP A 104 11.18 -3.38 -1.90
CA ASP A 104 11.47 -2.95 -0.54
C ASP A 104 10.42 -3.47 0.46
N LEU A 105 9.15 -3.58 0.04
CA LEU A 105 8.02 -3.99 0.89
C LEU A 105 7.51 -5.40 0.61
N PHE A 106 7.50 -5.80 -0.65
CA PHE A 106 6.92 -7.07 -1.09
C PHE A 106 7.98 -8.01 -1.62
N LYS A 107 7.84 -9.29 -1.31
CA LYS A 107 8.71 -10.36 -1.82
C LYS A 107 7.85 -11.39 -2.53
N ARG A 108 8.28 -11.78 -3.74
CA ARG A 108 7.72 -12.93 -4.42
C ARG A 108 8.29 -14.19 -3.78
N VAL A 109 7.41 -15.08 -3.34
CA VAL A 109 7.79 -16.32 -2.64
C VAL A 109 7.63 -17.55 -3.53
N ASP A 110 6.77 -17.46 -4.55
CA ASP A 110 6.54 -18.50 -5.56
C ASP A 110 5.89 -17.88 -6.82
N ARG A 111 5.57 -18.68 -7.85
CA ARG A 111 4.92 -18.28 -9.10
C ARG A 111 3.59 -17.57 -8.86
N GLY A 112 3.65 -16.24 -8.88
CA GLY A 112 2.50 -15.37 -8.67
C GLY A 112 2.05 -15.24 -7.21
N LEU A 113 2.85 -15.70 -6.25
CA LEU A 113 2.58 -15.64 -4.81
C LEU A 113 3.49 -14.60 -4.15
N TYR A 114 2.89 -13.66 -3.41
CA TYR A 114 3.59 -12.52 -2.83
C TYR A 114 3.34 -12.41 -1.33
N ASP A 115 4.36 -11.97 -0.60
CA ASP A 115 4.32 -11.76 0.84
C ASP A 115 5.01 -10.45 1.21
N LEU A 116 4.93 -10.06 2.48
CA LEU A 116 5.66 -8.93 3.04
C LEU A 116 7.12 -9.32 3.27
N LYS A 117 8.04 -8.48 2.84
CA LYS A 117 9.48 -8.68 3.05
C LYS A 117 9.82 -8.77 4.55
N SER A 118 9.14 -8.00 5.39
CA SER A 118 9.31 -8.00 6.85
C SER A 118 8.95 -9.32 7.53
N ARG A 119 8.12 -10.17 6.91
CA ARG A 119 7.77 -11.50 7.44
C ARG A 119 8.76 -12.59 7.08
N ARG A 120 9.69 -12.30 6.16
CA ARG A 120 10.73 -13.23 5.73
C ARG A 120 12.11 -12.57 5.78
N PRO A 121 12.58 -12.12 6.95
CA PRO A 121 13.98 -11.77 7.10
C PRO A 121 14.80 -13.04 6.84
N GLY A 122 15.69 -13.02 5.83
CA GLY A 122 16.66 -14.11 5.60
C GLY A 122 16.45 -15.02 4.37
N LEU A 123 15.31 -14.99 3.67
CA LEU A 123 15.13 -15.93 2.52
C LEU A 123 15.84 -15.47 1.23
N LEU A 124 16.91 -14.69 1.36
CA LEU A 124 17.71 -14.11 0.26
C LEU A 124 19.20 -14.50 0.35
N ASP A 125 19.65 -15.16 1.43
CA ASP A 125 21.02 -15.66 1.49
C ASP A 125 21.13 -17.03 0.78
N ASP A 126 20.08 -17.86 0.76
CA ASP A 126 20.12 -19.20 0.16
C ASP A 126 19.90 -19.26 -1.37
N LEU A 127 19.83 -18.12 -2.08
CA LEU A 127 19.60 -18.10 -3.53
C LEU A 127 20.71 -17.42 -4.33
N ILE A 128 21.78 -16.98 -3.66
CA ILE A 128 22.98 -16.46 -4.34
C ILE A 128 24.05 -17.56 -4.49
N ASP A 129 23.99 -18.65 -3.71
CA ASP A 129 24.96 -19.78 -3.76
C ASP A 129 24.52 -20.99 -4.62
N ALA A 130 23.34 -20.97 -5.25
CA ALA A 130 22.86 -22.11 -6.07
C ALA A 130 23.18 -21.97 -7.57
N SER A 131 24.26 -21.28 -7.92
CA SER A 131 24.74 -21.17 -9.31
C SER A 131 26.27 -21.19 -9.33
N GLU A 132 26.84 -22.29 -8.83
CA GLU A 132 28.11 -22.84 -9.33
C GLU A 132 27.84 -23.80 -10.48
#